data_AF-A0A7X6PVM6-F1
#
_entry.id   AF-A0A7X6PVM6-F1
#
_cell.length_a   1.000
_cell.length_b   1.000
_cell.length_c   1.000
_cell.angle_alpha   90.00
_cell.angle_beta   90.00
_cell.angle_gamma   90.00
#
_symmetry.space_group_name_H-M   'P 1'
#
loop_
_entity.id
_entity.type
_entity.pdbx_description
1 polymer ?
#
loop_
_entity_poly.entity_id
_entity_poly.type
_entity_poly.pdbx_seq_one_letter_code
_entity_poly.pdbx_strand_id
1 'polypeptide(L)' 'APLDEANVDRFKDLLKEIRKYSQVLMITHNRRSMEIVDSLFGVTMENAGVSKMVAVNLNRNINN' A
#
# COMPACT_ATOMS: atom_id res chain seq x y z
N ALA A 1 10.75 -6.58 -3.15
CA ALA A 1 11.91 -6.72 -2.22
C ALA A 1 11.70 -7.98 -1.38
N PRO A 2 12.78 -8.68 -0.96
CA PRO A 2 12.69 -10.01 -0.37
C PRO A 2 12.44 -9.91 1.14
N LEU A 3 11.25 -9.46 1.53
CA LEU A 3 10.80 -9.64 2.91
C LEU A 3 10.14 -11.02 2.97
N ASP A 4 10.71 -11.94 3.75
CA ASP A 4 10.02 -13.18 4.12
C ASP A 4 8.76 -12.88 4.93
N GLU A 5 7.84 -13.86 5.06
CA GLU A 5 6.53 -13.62 5.68
C GLU A 5 6.64 -13.07 7.12
N ALA A 6 7.58 -13.58 7.91
CA ALA A 6 7.81 -13.12 9.28
C ALA A 6 8.35 -11.69 9.36
N ASN A 7 9.10 -11.23 8.36
CA ASN A 7 9.57 -9.86 8.26
C ASN A 7 8.51 -8.90 7.74
N VAL A 8 7.56 -9.36 6.92
CA VAL A 8 6.41 -8.55 6.48
C VAL A 8 5.50 -8.17 7.66
N ASP A 9 5.25 -9.10 8.59
CA ASP A 9 4.40 -8.82 9.75
C ASP A 9 5.07 -7.86 10.75
N ARG A 10 6.35 -8.04 11.03
CA ARG A 10 7.12 -7.09 11.86
C ARG A 10 7.16 -5.69 11.23
N PHE A 11 7.35 -5.63 9.92
CA PHE A 11 7.31 -4.36 9.18
C PHE A 11 5.94 -3.70 9.24
N LYS A 12 4.86 -4.47 9.13
CA LYS A 12 3.48 -4.00 9.29
C LYS A 12 3.25 -3.38 10.67
N ASP A 13 3.70 -4.03 11.73
CA ASP A 13 3.49 -3.52 13.09
C ASP A 13 4.32 -2.26 13.36
N LEU A 14 5.55 -2.19 12.84
CA LEU A 14 6.34 -0.96 12.87
C LEU A 14 5.62 0.20 12.13
N LEU A 15 5.09 -0.06 10.93
CA LEU A 15 4.35 0.95 10.15
C LEU A 15 3.11 1.46 10.89
N LYS A 16 2.39 0.60 11.62
CA LYS A 16 1.25 1.00 12.45
C LYS A 16 1.65 1.94 13.59
N GLU A 17 2.83 1.77 14.17
CA GLU A 17 3.31 2.69 15.21
C GLU A 17 3.74 4.02 14.59
N ILE A 18 4.47 4.00 13.47
CA ILE A 18 4.89 5.21 12.78
C ILE A 18 3.68 6.04 12.31
N ARG A 19 2.62 5.39 11.78
CA ARG A 19 1.44 6.10 11.27
C ARG A 19 0.69 6.90 12.34
N LYS A 20 0.84 6.56 13.63
CA LYS A 20 0.22 7.31 14.73
C LYS A 20 0.80 8.72 14.86
N TYR A 21 2.03 8.93 14.39
CA TYR A 21 2.78 10.16 14.56
C TYR A 21 3.15 10.84 13.24
N SER A 22 3.10 10.13 12.11
CA SER A 22 3.49 10.66 10.80
C SER A 22 2.70 10.05 9.65
N GLN A 23 2.46 10.84 8.60
CA GLN A 23 1.89 10.32 7.36
C GLN A 23 2.96 9.58 6.57
N VAL A 24 2.73 8.30 6.29
CA VAL A 24 3.68 7.45 5.55
C VAL A 24 3.21 7.28 4.11
N LEU A 25 4.08 7.61 3.15
CA LEU A 25 3.92 7.25 1.74
C LEU A 25 4.77 6.02 1.42
N MET A 26 4.13 4.92 1.03
CA MET A 26 4.82 3.67 0.68
C MET A 26 4.62 3.33 -0.79
N ILE A 27 5.72 3.05 -1.49
CA ILE A 27 5.72 2.56 -2.87
C ILE A 27 6.11 1.08 -2.84
N THR A 28 5.20 0.20 -3.26
CA THR A 28 5.43 -1.25 -3.22
C THR A 28 4.67 -1.98 -4.34
N HIS A 29 5.20 -3.13 -4.74
CA HIS A 29 4.51 -4.11 -5.59
C HIS A 29 4.16 -5.40 -4.81
N ASN A 30 4.41 -5.45 -3.50
CA ASN A 30 4.11 -6.61 -2.66
C ASN A 30 2.64 -6.57 -2.21
N ARG A 31 1.86 -7.60 -2.58
CA ARG A 31 0.43 -7.69 -2.25
C ARG A 31 0.14 -7.65 -0.75
N ARG A 32 0.93 -8.34 0.09
CA ARG A 32 0.75 -8.31 1.56
C ARG A 32 0.98 -6.90 2.12
N SER A 33 1.94 -6.15 1.57
CA SER A 33 2.15 -4.74 1.95
C SER A 33 1.05 -3.81 1.42
N MET A 34 0.38 -4.17 0.33
CA MET A 34 -0.77 -3.42 -0.20
C MET A 34 -2.04 -3.62 0.64
N GLU A 35 -2.19 -4.76 1.33
CA GLU A 35 -3.35 -5.05 2.18
C GLU A 35 -3.35 -4.28 3.51
N ILE A 36 -2.22 -3.71 3.91
CA ILE A 36 -2.06 -3.07 5.23
C ILE A 36 -2.21 -1.55 5.20
N VAL A 37 -2.37 -0.96 4.00
CA VAL A 37 -2.49 0.49 3.83
C VAL A 37 -3.94 0.95 3.81
N ASP A 38 -4.18 2.15 4.33
CA ASP A 38 -5.53 2.74 4.39
C ASP A 38 -6.06 3.19 3.02
N SER A 39 -5.16 3.51 2.08
CA SER A 39 -5.48 3.93 0.71
C SER A 39 -4.40 3.47 -0.24
N LEU A 40 -4.79 3.03 -1.43
CA LEU A 40 -3.89 2.48 -2.43
C LEU A 40 -4.01 3.26 -3.74
N PHE A 41 -2.88 3.74 -4.25
CA PHE A 41 -2.79 4.43 -5.52
C PHE A 41 -2.07 3.55 -6.53
N GLY A 42 -2.80 3.04 -7.51
CA GLY A 42 -2.25 2.32 -8.64
C GLY A 42 -1.70 3.31 -9.67
N VAL A 43 -0.46 3.12 -10.09
CA VAL A 43 0.12 3.84 -11.23
C VAL A 43 0.20 2.86 -12.40
N THR A 44 -0.41 3.22 -13.51
CA THR A 44 -0.39 2.44 -14.76
C THR A 44 0.14 3.29 -15.91
N MET A 45 0.63 2.64 -16.95
CA MET A 45 1.03 3.28 -18.20
C MET A 45 0.19 2.67 -19.33
N GLU A 46 -0.83 3.40 -19.76
CA GLU A 46 -1.66 3.02 -20.92
C GLU A 46 -0.90 3.31 -22.23
N ASN A 47 -0.17 4.42 -22.27
CA ASN A 47 0.70 4.83 -23.37
C ASN A 47 2.15 4.90 -22.90
N ALA A 48 3.09 4.58 -23.79
CA ALA A 48 4.52 4.64 -23.48
C ALA A 48 4.91 6.05 -23.00
N GLY A 49 5.47 6.14 -21.80
CA GLY A 49 5.96 7.40 -21.23
C GLY A 49 4.89 8.29 -20.57
N VAL A 50 3.61 7.91 -20.59
CA VAL A 50 2.54 8.65 -19.90
C VAL A 50 1.92 7.80 -18.80
N SER A 51 2.27 8.13 -17.56
CA SER A 51 1.71 7.50 -16.37
C SER A 51 0.33 8.08 -16.04
N LYS A 52 -0.59 7.20 -15.63
CA LYS A 52 -1.94 7.52 -15.18
C LYS A 52 -2.14 6.95 -13.78
N MET A 53 -2.81 7.71 -12.92
CA MET A 53 -3.12 7.29 -11.56
C MET A 53 -4.54 6.76 -11.43
N VAL A 54 -4.70 5.70 -10.65
CA VAL A 54 -5.98 5.11 -10.24
C VAL A 54 -5.97 5.03 -8.72
N ALA A 55 -6.98 5.60 -8.06
CA ALA A 55 -7.11 5.55 -6.61
C ALA A 55 -8.10 4.45 -6.20
N VAL A 56 -7.70 3.60 -5.25
CA VAL A 56 -8.51 2.56 -4.64
C VAL A 56 -8.55 2.81 -3.14
N ASN A 57 -9.75 2.91 -2.59
CA ASN A 57 -9.95 3.03 -1.15
C ASN A 57 -10.21 1.64 -0.57
N LEU A 58 -9.24 1.09 0.17
CA LEU A 58 -9.31 -0.24 0.78
C LEU A 58 -10.14 -0.26 2.07
N ASN A 59 -10.38 0.90 2.68
CA ASN A 59 -11.20 1.06 3.89
C ASN A 59 -12.71 1.19 3.60
N ARG A 60 -13.12 1.18 2.32
CA ARG A 60 -14.54 1.13 1.96
C ARG A 60 -15.05 -0.31 2.17
N ASN A 61 -15.56 -0.58 3.38
CA ASN A 61 -16.52 -1.66 3.61
C ASN A 61 -17.67 -1.48 2.62
N ILE A 62 -17.69 -2.30 1.57
CA ILE A 62 -18.87 -2.50 0.74
C ILE A 62 -19.75 -3.49 1.51
N ASN A 63 -20.42 -2.98 2.55
CA ASN A 63 -21.55 -3.68 3.14
C ASN A 63 -22.70 -3.53 2.15
N ASN A 64 -23.07 -4.62 1.50
CA ASN A 64 -24.34 -4.79 0.80
C ASN A 64 -25.03 -6.02 1.39
#